data_AF-D7MV50-F1
#
_entry.id   AF-D7MV50-F1
#
_cell.length_a   1.000
_cell.length_b   1.000
_cell.length_c   1.000
_cell.angle_alpha   90.00
_cell.angle_beta   90.00
_cell.angle_gamma   90.00
#
_symmetry.space_group_name_H-M   'P 1'
#
loop_
_entity.id
_entity.type
_entity.pdbx_description
1 polymer ?
#
loop_
_entity_poly.entity_id
_entity_poly.type
_entity_poly.pdbx_seq_one_letter_code
_entity_poly.pdbx_strand_id
1 'polypeptide(L)'
;MKFEEIKDEIEAGIDEDNAKANNEPGFEDGKISSLQAVLGHIWPSRVKNSGMSREEDTHCRLPIDMRQRLNPKLKEECFGNVIQTGIATVNVGELLDHEITT
;
A
#
# COMPACT_ATOMS: atom_id res chain seq x y z
N MET A 1 -3.13 -15.79 -21.36
CA MET A 1 -3.10 -15.51 -19.91
C MET A 1 -4.53 -15.27 -19.48
N LYS A 2 -5.09 -16.17 -18.67
CA LYS A 2 -6.49 -16.11 -18.25
C LYS A 2 -6.61 -15.28 -16.97
N PHE A 3 -7.75 -14.61 -16.78
CA PHE A 3 -7.99 -13.72 -15.63
C PHE A 3 -7.85 -14.45 -14.29
N GLU A 4 -8.14 -15.75 -14.23
CA GLU A 4 -7.97 -16.55 -13.03
C GLU A 4 -6.49 -16.75 -12.65
N GLU A 5 -5.61 -16.84 -13.64
CA GLU A 5 -4.16 -17.07 -13.46
C GLU A 5 -3.47 -15.84 -12.82
N ILE A 6 -3.89 -14.64 -13.25
CA ILE A 6 -3.41 -13.36 -12.69
C ILE A 6 -3.91 -13.17 -11.26
N LYS A 7 -5.12 -13.66 -10.94
CA LYS A 7 -5.69 -13.57 -9.60
C LYS A 7 -4.90 -14.42 -8.61
N ASP A 8 -4.54 -15.64 -9.01
CA ASP A 8 -3.80 -16.58 -8.16
C ASP A 8 -2.35 -16.08 -7.90
N GLU A 9 -1.70 -15.46 -8.89
CA GLU A 9 -0.38 -14.82 -8.71
C GLU A 9 -0.43 -13.63 -7.74
N ILE A 10 -1.48 -12.82 -7.82
CA ILE A 10 -1.69 -11.69 -6.90
C ILE A 10 -1.97 -12.19 -5.48
N GLU A 11 -2.82 -13.21 -5.32
CA GLU A 11 -3.11 -13.80 -4.01
C GLU A 11 -1.86 -14.46 -3.38
N ALA A 12 -1.06 -15.16 -4.18
CA ALA A 12 0.20 -15.75 -3.71
C ALA A 12 1.23 -14.70 -3.27
N GLY A 13 1.35 -13.59 -4.02
CA GLY A 13 2.23 -12.47 -3.64
C GLY A 13 1.79 -11.81 -2.33
N ILE A 14 0.49 -11.58 -2.16
CA ILE A 14 -0.09 -11.02 -0.93
C ILE A 14 0.26 -11.89 0.30
N ASP A 15 0.16 -13.21 0.18
CA ASP A 15 0.44 -14.12 1.30
C ASP A 15 1.94 -14.16 1.66
N GLU A 16 2.82 -14.11 0.66
CA GLU A 16 4.27 -14.03 0.88
C GLU A 16 4.66 -12.73 1.59
N ASP A 17 4.06 -11.62 1.20
CA ASP A 17 4.34 -10.29 1.76
C ASP A 17 3.85 -10.15 3.19
N ASN A 18 2.66 -10.67 3.47
CA ASN A 18 2.12 -10.76 4.82
C ASN A 18 3.07 -11.58 5.73
N ALA A 19 3.67 -12.65 5.21
CA ALA A 19 4.61 -13.45 5.99
C ALA A 19 5.92 -12.70 6.30
N LYS A 20 6.49 -11.96 5.33
CA LYS A 20 7.77 -11.25 5.49
C LYS A 20 7.65 -10.04 6.42
N ALA A 21 6.63 -9.22 6.24
CA ALA A 21 6.52 -7.96 6.95
C ALA A 21 6.00 -8.10 8.40
N ASN A 22 5.37 -9.22 8.75
CA ASN A 22 5.05 -9.56 10.15
C ASN A 22 6.27 -9.95 11.01
N ASN A 23 7.48 -10.05 10.44
CA ASN A 23 8.71 -10.40 11.17
C ASN A 23 9.60 -9.18 11.53
N GLU A 24 9.18 -7.95 11.19
CA GLU A 24 9.97 -6.74 11.44
C GLU A 24 9.61 -6.09 12.81
N PRO A 25 10.59 -5.80 13.70
CA PRO A 25 10.32 -5.29 15.03
C PRO A 25 9.95 -3.79 15.02
N GLY A 26 8.75 -3.46 15.50
CA GLY A 26 8.24 -2.07 15.60
C GLY A 26 6.73 -1.92 15.35
N PHE A 27 6.08 -2.98 14.87
CA PHE A 27 4.63 -3.02 14.64
C PHE A 27 3.91 -3.58 15.87
N GLU A 28 3.72 -2.74 16.89
CA GLU A 28 2.88 -3.11 18.04
C GLU A 28 1.41 -3.11 17.59
N ASP A 29 0.93 -4.32 17.29
CA ASP A 29 -0.46 -4.72 17.02
C ASP A 29 -0.95 -4.55 15.55
N GLY A 30 -1.08 -5.67 14.82
CA GLY A 30 -2.00 -5.76 13.67
C GLY A 30 -1.38 -6.09 12.32
N LYS A 31 -1.56 -7.34 11.90
CA LYS A 31 -1.42 -7.89 10.54
C LYS A 31 -1.49 -6.84 9.41
N ILE A 32 -0.45 -6.79 8.57
CA ILE A 32 -0.44 -5.97 7.35
C ILE A 32 -1.60 -6.39 6.44
N SER A 33 -2.32 -5.41 5.89
CA SER A 33 -3.40 -5.68 4.95
C SER A 33 -2.83 -5.99 3.56
N SER A 34 -3.56 -6.80 2.79
CA SER A 34 -3.21 -7.09 1.39
C SER A 34 -3.00 -5.82 0.55
N LEU A 35 -3.74 -4.74 0.85
CA LEU A 35 -3.55 -3.45 0.19
C LEU A 35 -2.19 -2.84 0.51
N GLN A 36 -1.76 -2.86 1.78
CA GLN A 36 -0.46 -2.34 2.19
C GLN A 36 0.69 -3.17 1.60
N ALA A 37 0.56 -4.50 1.58
CA ALA A 37 1.51 -5.40 0.93
C ALA A 37 1.70 -5.07 -0.56
N VAL A 38 0.60 -5.04 -1.32
CA VAL A 38 0.62 -4.73 -2.76
C VAL A 38 1.22 -3.34 -3.03
N LEU A 39 0.89 -2.35 -2.22
CA LEU A 39 1.46 -1.00 -2.35
C LEU A 39 2.96 -0.99 -2.04
N GLY A 40 3.39 -1.77 -1.06
CA GLY A 40 4.80 -1.95 -0.70
C GLY A 40 5.65 -2.48 -1.86
N HIS A 41 5.05 -3.22 -2.81
CA HIS A 41 5.76 -3.72 -4.00
C HIS A 41 5.62 -2.84 -5.23
N ILE A 42 4.40 -2.38 -5.50
CA ILE A 42 4.12 -1.58 -6.70
C ILE A 42 4.82 -0.22 -6.62
N TRP A 43 4.89 0.38 -5.42
CA TRP A 43 5.44 1.72 -5.28
C TRP A 43 6.95 1.80 -5.55
N PRO A 44 7.81 0.97 -4.93
CA PRO A 44 9.23 0.91 -5.30
C PRO A 44 9.43 0.58 -6.78
N SER A 45 8.71 -0.42 -7.32
CA SER A 45 8.78 -0.82 -8.73
C SER A 45 8.50 0.36 -9.68
N ARG A 46 7.46 1.14 -9.37
CA ARG A 46 7.11 2.34 -10.13
C ARG A 46 8.20 3.41 -10.05
N VAL A 47 8.72 3.65 -8.84
CA VAL A 47 9.76 4.68 -8.59
C VAL A 47 11.09 4.32 -9.25
N LYS A 48 11.44 3.03 -9.25
CA LYS A 48 12.62 2.50 -9.94
C LYS A 48 12.58 2.75 -11.44
N ASN A 49 11.39 2.68 -12.05
CA ASN A 49 11.20 2.86 -13.49
C ASN A 49 10.76 4.29 -13.89
N SER A 50 10.65 5.23 -12.94
CA SER A 50 10.23 6.61 -13.24
C SER A 50 11.40 7.56 -13.53
N GLY A 51 12.64 7.15 -13.27
CA GLY A 51 13.83 7.99 -13.45
C GLY A 51 13.96 9.12 -12.42
N MET A 52 13.28 9.02 -11.28
CA MET A 52 13.37 9.98 -10.19
C MET A 52 14.78 9.99 -9.58
N SER A 53 15.21 11.17 -9.12
CA SER A 53 16.49 11.31 -8.42
C SER A 53 16.37 10.71 -7.03
N ARG A 54 17.47 10.14 -6.50
CA ARG A 54 17.47 9.54 -5.16
C ARG A 54 17.25 10.58 -4.05
N GLU A 55 17.54 11.84 -4.33
CA GLU A 55 17.37 12.98 -3.41
C GLU A 55 15.94 13.53 -3.40
N GLU A 56 15.06 13.07 -4.30
CA GLU A 56 13.67 13.53 -4.37
C GLU A 56 12.76 12.78 -3.39
N ASP A 57 11.65 13.43 -3.01
CA ASP A 57 10.57 12.79 -2.27
C ASP A 57 9.52 12.21 -3.23
N THR A 58 9.08 10.99 -2.95
CA THR A 58 7.97 10.33 -3.64
C THR A 58 6.76 10.19 -2.72
N HIS A 59 5.58 10.09 -3.31
CA HIS A 59 4.31 10.12 -2.60
C HIS A 59 3.38 8.99 -3.03
N CYS A 60 2.83 8.25 -2.07
CA CYS A 60 1.72 7.33 -2.27
C CYS A 60 0.44 7.99 -1.76
N ARG A 61 -0.53 8.19 -2.66
CA ARG A 61 -1.81 8.84 -2.36
C ARG A 61 -2.94 7.83 -2.44
N LEU A 62 -3.67 7.66 -1.35
CA LEU A 62 -4.74 6.67 -1.25
C LEU A 62 -6.05 7.35 -0.87
N PRO A 63 -7.15 7.10 -1.60
CA PRO A 63 -8.47 7.51 -1.16
C PRO A 63 -8.89 6.65 0.03
N ILE A 64 -9.23 7.28 1.14
CA ILE A 64 -9.70 6.65 2.37
C ILE A 64 -11.18 6.94 2.52
N ASP A 65 -12.00 5.90 2.60
CA ASP A 65 -13.42 6.05 2.96
C ASP A 65 -13.52 6.48 4.43
N MET A 66 -14.11 7.66 4.64
CA MET A 66 -14.28 8.25 5.97
C MET A 66 -15.62 7.91 6.61
N ARG A 67 -16.56 7.29 5.91
CA ARG A 67 -17.91 6.99 6.45
C ARG A 67 -17.86 6.25 7.78
N GLN A 68 -17.00 5.23 7.87
CA GLN A 68 -16.82 4.42 9.09
C GLN A 68 -15.89 5.05 10.14
N ARG A 69 -15.18 6.12 9.78
CA ARG A 69 -14.18 6.81 10.62
C ARG A 69 -14.71 8.10 11.27
N LEU A 70 -15.88 8.59 10.83
CA LEU A 70 -16.57 9.72 11.43
C LEU A 70 -17.33 9.33 12.71
N ASN A 71 -17.60 10.33 13.56
CA ASN A 71 -18.44 10.16 14.75
C ASN A 71 -19.55 11.24 14.76
N PRO A 72 -20.83 10.88 14.53
CA PRO A 72 -21.34 9.52 14.32
C PRO A 72 -20.92 8.93 12.96
N LYS A 73 -20.83 7.60 12.87
CA LYS A 73 -20.55 6.88 11.62
C LYS A 73 -21.65 7.13 10.61
N LEU A 74 -21.29 7.24 9.34
CA LEU A 74 -22.24 7.36 8.24
C LEU A 74 -22.67 5.96 7.75
N LYS A 75 -23.93 5.88 7.31
CA LYS A 75 -24.45 4.68 6.61
C LYS A 75 -23.75 4.53 5.25
N GLU A 76 -23.59 3.29 4.80
CA GLU A 76 -22.95 2.99 3.52
C GLU A 76 -23.76 3.57 2.35
N GLU A 77 -25.08 3.46 2.41
CA GLU A 77 -26.05 4.03 1.47
C GLU A 77 -26.24 5.56 1.58
N CYS A 78 -25.44 6.26 2.38
CA CYS A 78 -25.47 7.72 2.43
C CYS A 78 -24.94 8.31 1.11
N PHE A 79 -25.82 9.01 0.38
CA PHE A 79 -25.45 9.72 -0.85
C PHE A 79 -24.43 10.83 -0.58
N GLY A 80 -23.44 10.96 -1.47
CA GLY A 80 -22.38 11.96 -1.40
C GLY A 80 -20.99 11.35 -1.28
N ASN A 81 -19.96 12.12 -1.67
CA ASN A 81 -18.57 11.67 -1.58
C ASN A 81 -17.99 12.02 -0.21
N VAL A 82 -17.50 11.00 0.52
CA VAL A 82 -16.92 11.15 1.87
C VAL A 82 -15.57 10.44 1.91
N ILE A 83 -14.66 10.92 1.08
CA ILE A 83 -13.30 10.38 0.92
C ILE A 83 -12.29 11.43 1.39
N GLN A 84 -11.29 11.02 2.17
CA GLN A 84 -10.09 11.81 2.43
C GLN A 84 -8.90 11.19 1.69
N THR A 85 -8.01 12.00 1.14
CA THR A 85 -6.75 11.50 0.59
C THR A 85 -5.73 11.32 1.71
N GLY A 86 -5.35 10.07 1.99
CA GLY A 86 -4.14 9.76 2.74
C GLY A 86 -2.91 9.95 1.87
N ILE A 87 -1.84 10.50 2.44
CA ILE A 87 -0.57 10.73 1.74
C ILE A 87 0.54 10.14 2.59
N ALA A 88 1.26 9.17 2.03
CA ALA A 88 2.55 8.71 2.55
C ALA A 88 3.67 9.35 1.72
N THR A 89 4.65 9.94 2.39
CA THR A 89 5.82 10.57 1.76
C THR A 89 7.07 9.83 2.23
N VAL A 90 7.97 9.54 1.31
CA VAL A 90 9.25 8.88 1.58
C VAL A 90 10.29 9.37 0.57
N ASN A 91 11.56 9.43 0.98
CA ASN A 91 12.64 9.73 0.06
C ASN A 91 12.84 8.57 -0.94
N VAL A 92 13.15 8.88 -2.20
CA VAL A 92 13.35 7.89 -3.25
C VAL A 92 14.50 6.95 -2.94
N GLY A 93 15.61 7.47 -2.43
CA GLY A 93 16.76 6.65 -2.03
C GLY A 93 16.38 5.63 -0.96
N GLU A 94 15.73 6.10 0.11
CA GLU A 94 15.24 5.25 1.20
C GLU A 94 14.27 4.17 0.69
N LEU A 95 13.28 4.55 -0.13
CA LEU A 95 12.28 3.61 -0.65
C LEU A 95 12.90 2.49 -1.50
N LEU A 96 13.94 2.80 -2.28
CA LEU A 96 14.63 1.81 -3.12
C LEU A 96 15.63 0.95 -2.32
N ASP A 97 16.19 1.48 -1.23
CA ASP A 97 17.11 0.72 -0.36
C ASP A 97 16.38 -0.30 0.51
N HIS A 98 15.11 -0.02 0.83
CA HIS A 98 14.20 -0.93 1.53
C HIS A 98 13.39 -1.84 0.59
N GLU A 99 13.68 -1.87 -0.71
CA GLU A 99 13.10 -2.86 -1.64
C GLU A 99 13.52 -4.25 -1.14
N ILE A 100 12.57 -5.04 -0.62
CA ILE A 100 12.79 -6.41 -0.17
C ILE A 100 13.34 -7.18 -1.37
N THR A 101 14.64 -7.43 -1.36
CA THR A 101 15.35 -8.04 -2.49
C THR A 101 14.74 -9.42 -2.73
N THR A 102 14.16 -9.59 -3.91
CA THR A 102 13.59 -10.86 -4.39
C THR A 102 14.65 -11.94 -4.50
#